data_AF-A0A1U7GAF5-F1
#
_entry.id   AF-A0A1U7GAF5-F1
#
_cell.length_a   1.000
_cell.length_b   1.000
_cell.length_c   1.000
_cell.angle_alpha   90.00
_cell.angle_beta   90.00
_cell.angle_gamma   90.00
#
_symmetry.space_group_name_H-M   'P 1'
#
loop_
_entity.id
_entity.type
_entity.pdbx_description
1 polymer ?
#
loop_
_entity_poly.entity_id
_entity_poly.type
_entity_poly.pdbx_seq_one_letter_code
_entity_poly.pdbx_strand_id
1 'polypeptide(L)'
;MTRRPPSHLGARRIARLLAAAALVAPVAAGAPAERAKPPFLAVLIGVGDDGASDVDRLAGVLTDRLGVARESIVALKGPNATRDAIAKAVPPAVHAFPSSSRLVYYSGRLLKDAAGKVYYATTDADPASPAATALPADSLRRWLDACDGDLTLLVDADGEQGPPIAKPQLGYLGSGARGPEAARLTGWICRGLSGAADVEGDGRVSFSELERYAVKAAELARTPIHRRRPDSDFHESMTIRPSAFDPSYRRIAELIDARARAEGATRIAVLPFQSEQGEVDPFRNVGADELRRGLRALAGEAYAVADADASAPHPGRRDDGDVSHRVVARYTVLPGPNVVRLRCSLVKAAGDGEPIPFGTEVLALDANSWALFNRGHQVDREDVDAVNVKPVSDPGRALKFPISICLGTDPAKLKEENALKMEVDSKDPCLRTLEVPDGNHPYTILVTNPTKHRVYCRVLIDGVNTVVQDDSDEDFSAVPLEKARGYVLEPGKTFQIDHWRRNAGRGAQNRRFEFAPEEEAVAARVNPSGEVGTITVAFYRESIKMVSKGPSAPKGRVGTGMGEVVAHDVPTGAPISIDKAPMAVEIIRYVRRADAGRGPR
;
A
#
# COMPACT_ATOMS: atom_id res chain seq x y z
N MET A 1 18.73 -31.29 66.59
CA MET A 1 17.78 -30.32 66.02
C MET A 1 17.46 -30.74 64.59
N THR A 2 16.36 -31.46 64.38
CA THR A 2 15.91 -31.95 63.07
C THR A 2 14.47 -31.47 62.84
N ARG A 3 14.28 -30.56 61.89
CA ARG A 3 12.98 -29.99 61.52
C ARG A 3 12.20 -30.97 60.64
N ARG A 4 10.96 -31.28 61.01
CA ARG A 4 9.95 -31.92 60.13
C ARG A 4 9.25 -30.85 59.27
N PRO A 5 8.85 -31.15 58.02
CA PRO A 5 8.08 -30.24 57.19
C PRO A 5 6.57 -30.29 57.49
N PRO A 6 5.80 -29.23 57.18
CA PRO A 6 4.36 -29.16 57.44
C PRO A 6 3.51 -29.92 56.41
N SER A 7 2.39 -30.48 56.88
CA SER A 7 1.45 -31.33 56.15
C SER A 7 0.52 -30.58 55.19
N HIS A 8 0.41 -31.08 53.96
CA HIS A 8 -0.51 -30.65 52.88
C HIS A 8 -1.99 -31.00 53.15
N LEU A 9 -2.66 -30.32 54.08
CA LEU A 9 -4.10 -30.51 54.32
C LEU A 9 -5.00 -29.27 54.04
N GLY A 10 -4.44 -28.15 53.60
CA GLY A 10 -5.21 -26.92 53.31
C GLY A 10 -5.80 -26.81 51.88
N ALA A 11 -5.15 -27.39 50.87
CA ALA A 11 -5.49 -27.08 49.46
C ALA A 11 -6.73 -27.83 48.91
N ARG A 12 -7.09 -28.99 49.46
CA ARG A 12 -8.20 -29.81 48.92
C ARG A 12 -9.60 -29.36 49.36
N ARG A 13 -9.73 -28.52 50.40
CA ARG A 13 -11.03 -27.99 50.85
C ARG A 13 -11.49 -26.75 50.07
N ILE A 14 -10.55 -25.93 49.59
CA ILE A 14 -10.88 -24.71 48.83
C ILE A 14 -11.37 -25.06 47.41
N ALA A 15 -10.81 -26.10 46.78
CA ALA A 15 -11.24 -26.57 45.46
C ALA A 15 -12.67 -27.18 45.45
N ARG A 16 -13.15 -27.73 46.57
CA ARG A 16 -14.52 -28.27 46.66
C ARG A 16 -15.60 -27.22 46.94
N LEU A 17 -15.25 -26.09 47.54
CA LEU A 17 -16.19 -24.98 47.79
C LEU A 17 -16.43 -24.13 46.53
N LEU A 18 -15.47 -24.04 45.61
CA LEU A 18 -15.66 -23.35 44.32
C LEU A 18 -16.46 -24.17 43.30
N ALA A 19 -16.48 -25.50 43.42
CA ALA A 19 -17.27 -26.37 42.54
C ALA A 19 -18.78 -26.41 42.90
N ALA A 20 -19.16 -26.04 44.13
CA ALA A 20 -20.55 -26.12 44.61
C ALA A 20 -21.35 -24.81 44.40
N ALA A 21 -20.69 -23.69 44.11
CA ALA A 21 -21.34 -22.39 43.89
C ALA A 21 -21.76 -22.13 42.43
N ALA A 22 -21.50 -23.06 41.51
CA ALA A 22 -21.86 -22.96 40.08
C ALA A 22 -23.14 -23.74 39.70
N LEU A 23 -23.81 -24.36 40.67
CA LEU A 23 -25.11 -25.02 40.48
C LEU A 23 -26.17 -24.19 41.19
N VAL A 24 -27.29 -23.91 40.51
CA VAL A 24 -28.40 -23.01 40.88
C VAL A 24 -28.23 -21.56 40.40
N ALA A 25 -28.05 -21.38 39.08
CA ALA A 25 -28.57 -20.21 38.38
C ALA A 25 -29.89 -20.62 37.68
N PRO A 26 -30.94 -19.78 37.72
CA PRO A 26 -32.21 -20.10 37.09
C PRO A 26 -32.06 -20.21 35.57
N VAL A 27 -32.57 -21.30 35.01
CA VAL A 27 -32.66 -21.56 33.57
C VAL A 27 -33.59 -20.52 32.96
N ALA A 28 -33.02 -19.44 32.44
CA ALA A 28 -33.72 -18.55 31.53
C ALA A 28 -34.02 -19.32 30.24
N ALA A 29 -35.28 -19.27 29.79
CA ALA A 29 -35.74 -19.93 28.57
C ALA A 29 -34.83 -19.58 27.38
N GLY A 30 -34.30 -20.62 26.74
CA GLY A 30 -33.06 -20.57 25.98
C GLY A 30 -33.16 -19.86 24.63
N ALA A 31 -32.29 -18.88 24.44
CA ALA A 31 -31.68 -18.68 23.12
C ALA A 31 -30.96 -20.00 22.75
N PRO A 32 -31.11 -20.51 21.50
CA PRO A 32 -30.36 -21.68 21.08
C PRO A 32 -28.89 -21.45 21.38
N ALA A 33 -28.27 -22.34 22.16
CA ALA A 33 -26.85 -22.28 22.45
C ALA A 33 -26.11 -22.16 21.11
N GLU A 34 -25.57 -20.98 20.83
CA GLU A 34 -24.81 -20.70 19.63
C GLU A 34 -23.71 -21.76 19.58
N ARG A 35 -23.86 -22.72 18.66
CA ARG A 35 -22.98 -23.88 18.57
C ARG A 35 -21.57 -23.32 18.40
N ALA A 36 -20.71 -23.51 19.40
CA ALA A 36 -19.36 -22.96 19.40
C ALA A 36 -18.72 -23.28 18.05
N LYS A 37 -18.44 -22.24 17.26
CA LYS A 37 -17.95 -22.38 15.89
C LYS A 37 -16.69 -23.25 15.93
N PRO A 38 -16.56 -24.28 15.08
CA PRO A 38 -15.36 -25.10 15.07
C PRO A 38 -14.14 -24.19 14.86
N PRO A 39 -13.06 -24.40 15.64
CA PRO A 39 -11.91 -23.49 15.64
C PRO A 39 -11.21 -23.53 14.28
N PHE A 40 -11.06 -22.39 13.59
CA PHE A 40 -10.30 -22.30 12.35
C PHE A 40 -8.81 -22.47 12.65
N LEU A 41 -8.14 -23.40 11.97
CA LEU A 41 -6.70 -23.61 12.12
C LEU A 41 -5.96 -23.09 10.89
N ALA A 42 -4.88 -22.33 11.11
CA ALA A 42 -3.96 -21.93 10.06
C ALA A 42 -2.54 -22.44 10.33
N VAL A 43 -1.90 -23.02 9.32
CA VAL A 43 -0.48 -23.37 9.32
C VAL A 43 0.21 -22.52 8.25
N LEU A 44 1.06 -21.60 8.66
CA LEU A 44 1.70 -20.61 7.79
C LEU A 44 3.21 -20.84 7.78
N ILE A 45 3.79 -21.08 6.62
CA ILE A 45 5.22 -21.37 6.45
C ILE A 45 5.83 -20.31 5.54
N GLY A 46 6.85 -19.60 6.01
CA GLY A 46 7.47 -18.48 5.29
C GLY A 46 8.99 -18.58 5.30
N VAL A 47 9.59 -18.88 4.16
CA VAL A 47 11.04 -19.12 4.04
C VAL A 47 11.75 -17.87 3.54
N GLY A 48 12.84 -17.50 4.21
CA GLY A 48 13.54 -16.23 3.96
C GLY A 48 12.78 -15.01 4.48
N ASP A 49 13.30 -13.82 4.21
CA ASP A 49 12.76 -12.55 4.72
C ASP A 49 11.42 -12.19 4.07
N ASP A 50 11.31 -12.36 2.75
CA ASP A 50 10.07 -12.11 2.01
C ASP A 50 8.95 -13.05 2.48
N GLY A 51 9.25 -14.35 2.59
CA GLY A 51 8.28 -15.34 3.07
C GLY A 51 7.88 -15.10 4.52
N ALA A 52 8.79 -14.62 5.37
CA ALA A 52 8.45 -14.24 6.73
C ALA A 52 7.50 -13.03 6.78
N SER A 53 7.75 -12.02 5.94
CA SER A 53 6.88 -10.84 5.79
C SER A 53 5.49 -11.21 5.30
N ASP A 54 5.39 -12.13 4.33
CA ASP A 54 4.13 -12.63 3.80
C ASP A 54 3.32 -13.41 4.84
N VAL A 55 3.99 -14.27 5.63
CA VAL A 55 3.36 -14.97 6.76
C VAL A 55 2.83 -13.97 7.79
N ASP A 56 3.57 -12.92 8.11
CA ASP A 56 3.12 -11.90 9.06
C ASP A 56 1.92 -11.13 8.56
N ARG A 57 1.92 -10.76 7.27
CA ARG A 57 0.78 -10.09 6.64
C ARG A 57 -0.47 -10.97 6.69
N LEU A 58 -0.35 -12.24 6.28
CA LEU A 58 -1.48 -13.16 6.27
C LEU A 58 -1.97 -13.47 7.69
N ALA A 59 -1.07 -13.72 8.64
CA ALA A 59 -1.44 -13.93 10.04
C ALA A 59 -2.19 -12.73 10.64
N GLY A 60 -1.76 -11.51 10.30
CA GLY A 60 -2.45 -10.27 10.65
C GLY A 60 -3.87 -10.23 10.11
N VAL A 61 -4.08 -10.51 8.82
CA VAL A 61 -5.42 -10.57 8.21
C VAL A 61 -6.30 -11.64 8.87
N LEU A 62 -5.78 -12.85 9.10
CA LEU A 62 -6.52 -13.92 9.77
C LEU A 62 -6.95 -13.51 11.18
N THR A 63 -6.07 -12.86 11.94
CA THR A 63 -6.38 -12.42 13.31
C THR A 63 -7.35 -11.24 13.31
N ASP A 64 -7.01 -10.18 12.58
CA ASP A 64 -7.67 -8.87 12.67
C ASP A 64 -8.99 -8.85 11.90
N ARG A 65 -9.10 -9.58 10.78
CA ARG A 65 -10.27 -9.58 9.90
C ARG A 65 -11.11 -10.85 10.04
N LEU A 66 -10.51 -11.99 10.33
CA LEU A 66 -11.26 -13.25 10.43
C LEU A 66 -11.52 -13.67 11.89
N GLY A 67 -10.94 -12.96 12.86
CA GLY A 67 -11.06 -13.31 14.27
C GLY A 67 -10.47 -14.67 14.59
N VAL A 68 -9.51 -15.15 13.77
CA VAL A 68 -8.79 -16.40 14.04
C VAL A 68 -7.94 -16.16 15.27
N ALA A 69 -8.14 -16.97 16.30
CA ALA A 69 -7.39 -16.86 17.54
C ALA A 69 -5.89 -17.14 17.25
N ARG A 70 -4.99 -16.36 17.85
CA ARG A 70 -3.54 -16.47 17.57
C ARG A 70 -3.00 -17.86 17.90
N GLU A 71 -3.53 -18.51 18.92
CA GLU A 71 -3.22 -19.89 19.30
C GLU A 71 -3.65 -20.94 18.26
N SER A 72 -4.53 -20.56 17.33
CA SER A 72 -4.95 -21.39 16.19
C SER A 72 -4.12 -21.12 14.93
N ILE A 73 -3.06 -20.29 15.02
CA ILE A 73 -2.13 -20.00 13.93
C ILE A 73 -0.75 -20.57 14.27
N VAL A 74 -0.33 -21.59 13.54
CA VAL A 74 1.04 -22.14 13.61
C VAL A 74 1.88 -21.46 12.53
N ALA A 75 2.66 -20.45 12.92
CA ALA A 75 3.52 -19.71 12.01
C ALA A 75 5.00 -20.14 12.15
N LEU A 76 5.57 -20.69 11.07
CA LEU A 76 6.98 -21.06 10.94
C LEU A 76 7.62 -20.13 9.91
N LYS A 77 8.47 -19.19 10.35
CA LYS A 77 8.99 -18.15 9.47
C LYS A 77 10.49 -17.87 9.64
N GLY A 78 11.13 -17.40 8.57
CA GLY A 78 12.54 -17.00 8.55
C GLY A 78 13.44 -18.11 9.09
N PRO A 79 14.34 -17.86 10.06
CA PRO A 79 15.26 -18.88 10.59
C PRO A 79 14.56 -20.07 11.26
N ASN A 80 13.28 -19.95 11.62
CA ASN A 80 12.53 -21.03 12.27
C ASN A 80 11.81 -21.96 11.29
N ALA A 81 11.80 -21.65 9.99
CA ALA A 81 11.19 -22.49 8.95
C ALA A 81 12.15 -23.59 8.45
N THR A 82 12.80 -24.31 9.38
CA THR A 82 13.68 -25.43 9.04
C THR A 82 12.89 -26.69 8.70
N ARG A 83 13.51 -27.63 7.98
CA ARG A 83 12.88 -28.91 7.64
C ARG A 83 12.37 -29.65 8.86
N ASP A 84 13.18 -29.74 9.91
CA ASP A 84 12.82 -30.43 11.15
C ASP A 84 11.71 -29.70 11.91
N ALA A 85 11.75 -28.37 11.97
CA ALA A 85 10.70 -27.58 12.61
C ALA A 85 9.34 -27.78 11.91
N ILE A 86 9.33 -27.74 10.58
CA ILE A 86 8.13 -27.97 9.78
C ILE A 86 7.62 -29.40 9.96
N ALA A 87 8.49 -30.40 9.84
CA ALA A 87 8.12 -31.81 10.02
C ALA A 87 7.61 -32.13 11.43
N LYS A 88 8.08 -31.41 12.45
CA LYS A 88 7.64 -31.57 13.83
C LYS A 88 6.32 -30.85 14.12
N ALA A 89 6.12 -29.66 13.59
CA ALA A 89 4.98 -28.80 13.95
C ALA A 89 3.73 -29.03 13.09
N VAL A 90 3.90 -29.28 11.78
CA VAL A 90 2.75 -29.35 10.85
C VAL A 90 1.87 -30.56 11.09
N PRO A 91 2.38 -31.82 11.17
CA PRO A 91 1.53 -32.99 11.38
C PRO A 91 0.62 -32.90 12.61
N PRO A 92 1.11 -32.61 13.83
CA PRO A 92 0.24 -32.54 14.99
C PRO A 92 -0.75 -31.38 14.89
N ALA A 93 -0.37 -30.25 14.28
CA ALA A 93 -1.27 -29.12 14.10
C ALA A 93 -2.46 -29.50 13.22
N VAL A 94 -2.22 -30.09 12.04
CA VAL A 94 -3.30 -30.45 11.11
C VAL A 94 -4.22 -31.55 11.67
N HIS A 95 -3.68 -32.46 12.49
CA HIS A 95 -4.44 -33.53 13.15
C HIS A 95 -5.21 -33.09 14.41
N ALA A 96 -4.83 -31.99 15.07
CA ALA A 96 -5.44 -31.58 16.33
C ALA A 96 -6.92 -31.16 16.22
N PHE A 97 -7.40 -30.85 15.00
CA PHE A 97 -8.74 -30.27 14.77
C PHE A 97 -9.54 -30.99 13.68
N PRO A 98 -10.01 -32.24 13.92
CA PRO A 98 -10.62 -33.13 12.91
C PRO A 98 -11.93 -32.65 12.26
N SER A 99 -12.54 -31.54 12.72
CA SER A 99 -13.83 -31.04 12.21
C SER A 99 -13.80 -29.54 11.88
N SER A 100 -12.62 -28.99 11.65
CA SER A 100 -12.44 -27.56 11.41
C SER A 100 -12.03 -27.28 9.98
N SER A 101 -12.45 -26.14 9.44
CA SER A 101 -11.86 -25.56 8.23
C SER A 101 -10.40 -25.24 8.51
N ARG A 102 -9.52 -25.63 7.60
CA ARG A 102 -8.07 -25.48 7.75
C ARG A 102 -7.48 -24.71 6.58
N LEU A 103 -6.52 -23.84 6.88
CA LEU A 103 -5.66 -23.19 5.90
C LEU A 103 -4.22 -23.64 6.09
N VAL A 104 -3.63 -24.22 5.05
CA VAL A 104 -2.17 -24.38 5.00
C VAL A 104 -1.64 -23.43 3.94
N TYR A 105 -0.64 -22.64 4.30
CA TYR A 105 -0.03 -21.63 3.46
C TYR A 105 1.49 -21.77 3.48
N TYR A 106 2.10 -21.73 2.29
CA TYR A 106 3.55 -21.74 2.11
C TYR A 106 3.97 -20.57 1.24
N SER A 107 4.93 -19.76 1.73
CA SER A 107 5.66 -18.73 0.99
C SER A 107 7.14 -19.08 0.92
N GLY A 108 7.66 -19.30 -0.29
CA GLY A 108 9.07 -19.65 -0.49
C GLY A 108 9.36 -20.30 -1.83
N ARG A 109 10.56 -20.84 -2.00
CA ARG A 109 10.99 -21.47 -3.27
C ARG A 109 10.59 -22.94 -3.37
N LEU A 110 10.39 -23.43 -4.58
CA LEU A 110 10.38 -24.86 -4.87
C LEU A 110 11.76 -25.31 -5.37
N LEU A 111 12.19 -26.48 -4.91
CA LEU A 111 13.41 -27.15 -5.37
C LEU A 111 13.04 -28.43 -6.12
N LYS A 112 13.89 -28.83 -7.06
CA LYS A 112 13.77 -30.11 -7.76
C LYS A 112 15.06 -30.90 -7.63
N ASP A 113 14.98 -32.20 -7.41
CA ASP A 113 16.15 -33.07 -7.53
C ASP A 113 16.40 -33.49 -8.98
N ALA A 114 17.46 -34.27 -9.21
CA ALA A 114 17.83 -34.78 -10.53
C ALA A 114 16.75 -35.71 -11.15
N ALA A 115 15.85 -36.27 -10.34
CA ALA A 115 14.73 -37.09 -10.81
C ALA A 115 13.47 -36.25 -11.09
N GLY A 116 13.53 -34.92 -10.95
CA GLY A 116 12.41 -34.00 -11.13
C GLY A 116 11.41 -34.00 -9.97
N LYS A 117 11.73 -34.64 -8.83
CA LYS A 117 10.86 -34.64 -7.66
C LYS A 117 10.89 -33.27 -7.01
N VAL A 118 9.70 -32.77 -6.62
CA VAL A 118 9.52 -31.43 -6.07
C VAL A 118 9.65 -31.42 -4.55
N TYR A 119 10.32 -30.40 -4.03
CA TYR A 119 10.52 -30.14 -2.61
C TYR A 119 10.16 -28.68 -2.32
N TYR A 120 9.55 -28.44 -1.16
CA TYR A 120 9.44 -27.09 -0.59
C TYR A 120 10.79 -26.74 0.03
N ALA A 121 11.41 -25.66 -0.41
CA ALA A 121 12.60 -25.14 0.25
C ALA A 121 12.30 -24.88 1.73
N THR A 122 13.32 -25.04 2.56
CA THR A 122 13.29 -24.70 3.98
C THR A 122 14.48 -23.79 4.24
N THR A 123 14.54 -23.12 5.38
CA THR A 123 15.61 -22.15 5.64
C THR A 123 17.00 -22.81 5.69
N ASP A 124 17.04 -24.09 6.01
CA ASP A 124 18.22 -24.95 6.04
C ASP A 124 18.38 -25.82 4.78
N ALA A 125 17.59 -25.59 3.73
CA ALA A 125 17.68 -26.36 2.49
C ALA A 125 18.95 -26.01 1.70
N ASP A 126 19.70 -27.03 1.31
CA ASP A 126 20.75 -26.98 0.30
C ASP A 126 20.16 -27.29 -1.09
N PRO A 127 20.15 -26.33 -2.03
CA PRO A 127 19.67 -26.56 -3.39
C PRO A 127 20.42 -27.65 -4.16
N ALA A 128 21.67 -27.96 -3.79
CA ALA A 128 22.42 -29.06 -4.39
C ALA A 128 21.98 -30.44 -3.86
N SER A 129 21.32 -30.46 -2.70
CA SER A 129 20.93 -31.68 -1.99
C SER A 129 19.47 -31.62 -1.47
N PRO A 130 18.47 -31.31 -2.32
CA PRO A 130 17.11 -31.03 -1.85
C PRO A 130 16.45 -32.24 -1.18
N ALA A 131 16.74 -33.46 -1.62
CA ALA A 131 16.24 -34.68 -0.98
C ALA A 131 16.69 -34.84 0.49
N ALA A 132 17.89 -34.35 0.80
CA ALA A 132 18.49 -34.46 2.13
C ALA A 132 18.14 -33.29 3.05
N THR A 133 17.78 -32.13 2.51
CA THR A 133 17.70 -30.89 3.31
C THR A 133 16.37 -30.15 3.19
N ALA A 134 15.63 -30.33 2.10
CA ALA A 134 14.33 -29.68 1.88
C ALA A 134 13.15 -30.59 2.29
N LEU A 135 11.94 -30.03 2.33
CA LEU A 135 10.74 -30.80 2.64
C LEU A 135 10.16 -31.44 1.37
N PRO A 136 10.06 -32.78 1.26
CA PRO A 136 9.44 -33.41 0.10
C PRO A 136 7.98 -32.97 -0.02
N ALA A 137 7.57 -32.55 -1.21
CA ALA A 137 6.23 -32.01 -1.36
C ALA A 137 5.12 -33.06 -1.12
N ASP A 138 5.42 -34.35 -1.36
CA ASP A 138 4.58 -35.49 -0.96
C ASP A 138 4.38 -35.63 0.55
N SER A 139 5.28 -35.09 1.38
CA SER A 139 5.12 -35.16 2.84
C SER A 139 4.01 -34.23 3.30
N LEU A 140 4.00 -32.99 2.82
CA LEU A 140 2.91 -32.05 3.10
C LEU A 140 1.59 -32.65 2.63
N ARG A 141 1.56 -33.14 1.38
CA ARG A 141 0.39 -33.84 0.83
C ARG A 141 -0.08 -35.00 1.72
N ARG A 142 0.81 -35.87 2.20
CA ARG A 142 0.42 -36.99 3.08
C ARG A 142 -0.17 -36.50 4.40
N TRP A 143 0.36 -35.43 4.99
CA TRP A 143 -0.21 -34.86 6.22
C TRP A 143 -1.61 -34.29 5.97
N LEU A 144 -1.82 -33.63 4.84
CA LEU A 144 -3.12 -33.13 4.40
C LEU A 144 -4.09 -34.27 4.06
N ASP A 145 -3.62 -35.31 3.39
CA ASP A 145 -4.41 -36.48 3.01
C ASP A 145 -4.88 -37.28 4.24
N ALA A 146 -4.13 -37.23 5.34
CA ALA A 146 -4.48 -37.88 6.60
C ALA A 146 -5.41 -37.02 7.49
N CYS A 147 -5.80 -35.82 7.06
CA CYS A 147 -6.78 -35.01 7.78
C CYS A 147 -8.21 -35.38 7.35
N ASP A 148 -9.07 -35.60 8.35
CA ASP A 148 -10.52 -35.59 8.18
C ASP A 148 -11.00 -34.12 8.25
N GLY A 149 -11.80 -33.68 7.28
CA GLY A 149 -12.40 -32.34 7.21
C GLY A 149 -12.04 -31.54 5.97
N ASP A 150 -12.74 -30.41 5.81
CA ASP A 150 -12.60 -29.52 4.66
C ASP A 150 -11.29 -28.73 4.77
N LEU A 151 -10.44 -28.89 3.75
CA LEU A 151 -9.07 -28.43 3.77
C LEU A 151 -8.79 -27.55 2.54
N THR A 152 -8.29 -26.35 2.79
CA THR A 152 -7.82 -25.45 1.74
C THR A 152 -6.30 -25.32 1.82
N LEU A 153 -5.60 -25.61 0.72
CA LEU A 153 -4.15 -25.39 0.61
C LEU A 153 -3.87 -24.21 -0.33
N LEU A 154 -3.24 -23.17 0.20
CA LEU A 154 -2.72 -22.06 -0.59
C LEU A 154 -1.19 -22.21 -0.69
N VAL A 155 -0.62 -22.15 -1.90
CA VAL A 155 0.83 -22.29 -2.08
C VAL A 155 1.33 -21.08 -2.85
N ASP A 156 1.86 -20.09 -2.14
CA ASP A 156 2.57 -18.98 -2.77
C ASP A 156 4.04 -19.33 -2.95
N ALA A 157 4.33 -20.18 -3.94
CA ALA A 157 5.69 -20.61 -4.19
C ALA A 157 6.29 -19.96 -5.43
N ASP A 158 7.54 -19.52 -5.32
CA ASP A 158 8.38 -19.10 -6.44
C ASP A 158 8.66 -20.30 -7.36
N GLY A 159 8.20 -20.21 -8.62
CA GLY A 159 8.65 -21.11 -9.70
C GLY A 159 7.57 -21.94 -10.40
N GLU A 160 8.01 -23.10 -10.94
CA GLU A 160 7.16 -23.98 -11.76
C GLU A 160 6.04 -24.65 -10.95
N GLN A 161 5.00 -25.13 -11.64
CA GLN A 161 3.85 -25.84 -11.06
C GLN A 161 4.26 -26.78 -9.90
N GLY A 162 3.64 -26.56 -8.73
CA GLY A 162 3.72 -27.47 -7.60
C GLY A 162 3.27 -28.89 -7.98
N PRO A 163 3.63 -29.91 -7.19
CA PRO A 163 3.25 -31.28 -7.50
C PRO A 163 1.72 -31.43 -7.58
N PRO A 164 1.22 -32.32 -8.45
CA PRO A 164 -0.21 -32.59 -8.52
C PRO A 164 -0.71 -33.19 -7.21
N ILE A 165 -1.74 -32.57 -6.63
CA ILE A 165 -2.39 -33.06 -5.41
C ILE A 165 -3.63 -33.85 -5.79
N ALA A 166 -3.68 -35.15 -5.44
CA ALA A 166 -4.70 -36.05 -6.00
C ALA A 166 -6.06 -36.00 -5.28
N LYS A 167 -6.20 -35.33 -4.13
CA LYS A 167 -7.48 -35.26 -3.43
C LYS A 167 -8.42 -34.23 -4.09
N PRO A 168 -9.67 -34.61 -4.39
CA PRO A 168 -10.65 -33.74 -5.05
C PRO A 168 -11.16 -32.61 -4.14
N GLN A 169 -10.88 -32.65 -2.84
CA GLN A 169 -11.32 -31.67 -1.85
C GLN A 169 -10.31 -30.56 -1.59
N LEU A 170 -9.18 -30.55 -2.30
CA LEU A 170 -8.12 -29.58 -2.05
C LEU A 170 -8.14 -28.48 -3.11
N GLY A 171 -8.53 -27.27 -2.70
CA GLY A 171 -8.27 -26.07 -3.49
C GLY A 171 -6.76 -25.80 -3.52
N TYR A 172 -6.21 -25.53 -4.71
CA TYR A 172 -4.81 -25.10 -4.89
C TYR A 172 -4.75 -23.82 -5.70
N LEU A 173 -4.06 -22.83 -5.13
CA LEU A 173 -3.72 -21.58 -5.79
C LEU A 173 -2.22 -21.36 -5.63
N GLY A 174 -1.50 -21.19 -6.73
CA GLY A 174 -0.08 -20.84 -6.65
C GLY A 174 0.43 -19.92 -7.74
N SER A 175 1.44 -19.15 -7.40
CA SER A 175 2.14 -18.26 -8.32
C SER A 175 2.95 -19.11 -9.30
N GLY A 176 2.83 -18.84 -10.59
CA GLY A 176 3.76 -19.35 -11.59
C GLY A 176 4.94 -18.40 -11.83
N ALA A 177 4.97 -17.27 -11.12
CA ALA A 177 5.98 -16.23 -11.25
C ALA A 177 7.16 -16.48 -10.32
N ARG A 178 8.31 -15.84 -10.61
CA ARG A 178 9.52 -15.89 -9.78
C ARG A 178 9.83 -14.52 -9.20
N GLY A 179 10.34 -14.48 -7.98
CA GLY A 179 10.87 -13.28 -7.33
C GLY A 179 9.76 -12.35 -6.83
N PRO A 180 9.91 -11.02 -6.94
CA PRO A 180 8.95 -10.05 -6.38
C PRO A 180 7.50 -10.20 -6.90
N GLU A 181 7.32 -10.89 -8.03
CA GLU A 181 6.01 -11.20 -8.58
C GLU A 181 5.25 -12.27 -7.79
N ALA A 182 5.93 -13.22 -7.14
CA ALA A 182 5.28 -14.22 -6.30
C ALA A 182 4.62 -13.58 -5.08
N ALA A 183 5.30 -12.63 -4.42
CA ALA A 183 4.74 -11.86 -3.30
C ALA A 183 3.42 -11.11 -3.64
N ARG A 184 3.07 -10.97 -4.92
CA ARG A 184 1.78 -10.40 -5.35
C ARG A 184 0.61 -11.32 -5.02
N LEU A 185 0.80 -12.65 -5.05
CA LEU A 185 -0.25 -13.61 -4.76
C LEU A 185 -0.69 -13.51 -3.31
N THR A 186 0.24 -13.44 -2.36
CA THR A 186 -0.08 -13.16 -0.94
C THR A 186 -0.84 -11.85 -0.79
N GLY A 187 -0.44 -10.81 -1.52
CA GLY A 187 -1.18 -9.54 -1.54
C GLY A 187 -2.61 -9.69 -2.05
N TRP A 188 -2.87 -10.54 -3.05
CA TRP A 188 -4.24 -10.83 -3.51
C TRP A 188 -5.02 -11.67 -2.51
N ILE A 189 -4.41 -12.71 -1.93
CA ILE A 189 -5.05 -13.53 -0.91
C ILE A 189 -5.46 -12.66 0.29
N CYS A 190 -4.54 -11.85 0.81
CA CYS A 190 -4.81 -10.95 1.94
C CYS A 190 -5.95 -9.98 1.64
N ARG A 191 -6.02 -9.43 0.42
CA ARG A 191 -7.09 -8.52 0.01
C ARG A 191 -8.43 -9.23 -0.16
N GLY A 192 -8.43 -10.39 -0.82
CA GLY A 192 -9.64 -11.20 -0.97
C GLY A 192 -10.22 -11.58 0.39
N LEU A 193 -9.37 -12.04 1.31
CA LEU A 193 -9.71 -12.33 2.71
C LEU A 193 -10.04 -11.09 3.55
N SER A 194 -9.81 -9.88 3.04
CA SER A 194 -10.26 -8.64 3.68
C SER A 194 -11.64 -8.18 3.17
N GLY A 195 -12.31 -9.01 2.37
CA GLY A 195 -13.64 -8.74 1.82
C GLY A 195 -13.65 -8.42 0.32
N ALA A 196 -12.49 -8.23 -0.34
CA ALA A 196 -12.47 -7.95 -1.78
C ALA A 196 -12.94 -9.13 -2.64
N ALA A 197 -12.94 -10.33 -2.06
CA ALA A 197 -13.46 -11.53 -2.71
C ALA A 197 -14.94 -11.80 -2.40
N ASP A 198 -15.58 -11.09 -1.47
CA ASP A 198 -16.99 -11.26 -1.11
C ASP A 198 -17.86 -10.69 -2.23
N VAL A 199 -18.10 -11.50 -3.27
CA VAL A 199 -18.82 -11.07 -4.47
C VAL A 199 -20.32 -11.01 -4.19
N GLU A 200 -20.79 -11.82 -3.25
CA GLU A 200 -22.21 -11.92 -2.89
C GLU A 200 -22.62 -10.88 -1.82
N GLY A 201 -21.64 -10.23 -1.17
CA GLY A 201 -21.85 -9.22 -0.15
C GLY A 201 -22.46 -9.77 1.14
N ASP A 202 -22.34 -11.08 1.38
CA ASP A 202 -22.94 -11.78 2.52
C ASP A 202 -22.05 -11.69 3.78
N GLY A 203 -20.91 -11.00 3.67
CA GLY A 203 -19.90 -10.87 4.70
C GLY A 203 -19.06 -12.13 4.85
N ARG A 204 -19.10 -13.07 3.91
CA ARG A 204 -18.30 -14.30 3.90
C ARG A 204 -17.48 -14.34 2.63
N VAL A 205 -16.40 -15.12 2.66
CA VAL A 205 -15.60 -15.38 1.48
C VAL A 205 -15.42 -16.88 1.38
N SER A 206 -16.08 -17.46 0.39
CA SER A 206 -15.82 -18.83 -0.03
C SER A 206 -14.44 -18.97 -0.66
N PHE A 207 -13.91 -20.19 -0.65
CA PHE A 207 -12.67 -20.46 -1.38
C PHE A 207 -12.82 -20.15 -2.88
N SER A 208 -13.97 -20.47 -3.49
CA SER A 208 -14.26 -20.18 -4.89
C SER A 208 -14.28 -18.68 -5.20
N GLU A 209 -14.76 -17.86 -4.27
CA GLU A 209 -14.67 -16.40 -4.35
C GLU A 209 -13.22 -15.92 -4.27
N LEU A 210 -12.47 -16.40 -3.27
CA LEU A 210 -11.06 -16.04 -3.12
C LEU A 210 -10.23 -16.45 -4.34
N GLU A 211 -10.46 -17.65 -4.88
CA GLU A 211 -9.83 -18.15 -6.11
C GLU A 211 -10.19 -17.25 -7.30
N ARG A 212 -11.49 -16.99 -7.53
CA ARG A 212 -11.95 -16.11 -8.62
C ARG A 212 -11.31 -14.73 -8.53
N TYR A 213 -11.27 -14.16 -7.32
CA TYR A 213 -10.65 -12.87 -7.07
C TYR A 213 -9.15 -12.89 -7.41
N ALA A 214 -8.40 -13.85 -6.87
CA ALA A 214 -6.96 -13.91 -7.07
C ALA A 214 -6.58 -14.18 -8.54
N VAL A 215 -7.32 -15.04 -9.24
CA VAL A 215 -7.12 -15.30 -10.68
C VAL A 215 -7.38 -14.03 -11.49
N LYS A 216 -8.51 -13.34 -11.26
CA LYS A 216 -8.81 -12.09 -11.97
C LYS A 216 -7.75 -11.02 -11.70
N ALA A 217 -7.28 -10.91 -10.45
CA ALA A 217 -6.24 -9.96 -10.08
C ALA A 217 -4.90 -10.27 -10.77
N ALA A 218 -4.58 -11.55 -10.94
CA ALA A 218 -3.39 -12.00 -11.65
C ALA A 218 -3.45 -11.80 -13.15
N GLU A 219 -4.59 -12.08 -13.78
CA GLU A 219 -4.82 -11.85 -15.22
C GLU A 219 -4.57 -10.38 -15.58
N LEU A 220 -5.09 -9.46 -14.76
CA LEU A 220 -4.88 -8.02 -14.96
C LEU A 220 -3.44 -7.59 -14.72
N ALA A 221 -2.78 -8.20 -13.72
CA ALA A 221 -1.36 -7.99 -13.47
C ALA A 221 -0.45 -8.76 -14.43
N ARG A 222 -1.02 -9.47 -15.42
CA ARG A 222 -0.32 -10.36 -16.37
C ARG A 222 0.63 -11.34 -15.67
N THR A 223 0.27 -11.76 -14.47
CA THR A 223 1.06 -12.68 -13.65
C THR A 223 0.51 -14.08 -13.84
N PRO A 224 1.32 -15.07 -14.20
CA PRO A 224 0.84 -16.45 -14.33
C PRO A 224 0.43 -16.99 -12.96
N ILE A 225 -0.80 -17.49 -12.85
CA ILE A 225 -1.27 -18.28 -11.70
C ILE A 225 -1.58 -19.70 -12.17
N HIS A 226 -1.18 -20.66 -11.35
CA HIS A 226 -1.60 -22.04 -11.47
C HIS A 226 -2.78 -22.30 -10.54
N ARG A 227 -3.90 -22.76 -11.11
CA ARG A 227 -5.09 -23.15 -10.36
C ARG A 227 -5.41 -24.62 -10.58
N ARG A 228 -5.85 -25.28 -9.52
CA ARG A 228 -6.54 -26.57 -9.62
C ARG A 228 -7.81 -26.48 -8.81
N ARG A 229 -8.95 -26.62 -9.50
CA ARG A 229 -10.24 -26.66 -8.83
C ARG A 229 -10.45 -28.02 -8.18
N PRO A 230 -11.07 -28.06 -6.99
CA PRO A 230 -11.63 -29.30 -6.47
C PRO A 230 -12.69 -29.85 -7.44
N ASP A 231 -12.80 -31.17 -7.54
CA ASP A 231 -13.78 -31.83 -8.44
C ASP A 231 -15.22 -31.71 -7.92
N SER A 232 -15.40 -31.30 -6.66
CA SER A 232 -16.69 -31.04 -6.04
C SER A 232 -16.85 -29.55 -5.73
N ASP A 233 -18.06 -29.01 -5.95
CA ASP A 233 -18.43 -27.65 -5.53
C ASP A 233 -18.23 -27.51 -4.02
N PHE A 234 -17.14 -26.84 -3.66
CA PHE A 234 -16.70 -26.67 -2.29
C PHE A 234 -17.54 -25.56 -1.64
N HIS A 235 -18.50 -25.93 -0.79
CA HIS A 235 -19.49 -24.99 -0.24
C HIS A 235 -19.14 -24.41 1.13
N GLU A 236 -18.00 -24.73 1.73
CA GLU A 236 -17.60 -24.08 2.99
C GLU A 236 -17.09 -22.64 2.75
N SER A 237 -17.97 -21.68 3.05
CA SER A 237 -17.64 -20.26 3.15
C SER A 237 -16.75 -20.02 4.38
N MET A 238 -15.56 -19.43 4.23
CA MET A 238 -14.89 -18.83 5.38
C MET A 238 -15.75 -17.63 5.81
N THR A 239 -16.44 -17.75 6.94
CA THR A 239 -17.20 -16.61 7.48
C THR A 239 -16.20 -15.56 7.95
N ILE A 240 -16.00 -14.55 7.12
CA ILE A 240 -15.35 -13.31 7.49
C ILE A 240 -16.26 -12.61 8.50
N ARG A 241 -15.69 -11.98 9.51
CA ARG A 241 -16.41 -10.93 10.24
C ARG A 241 -15.82 -9.65 9.71
N PRO A 242 -16.47 -8.95 8.75
CA PRO A 242 -15.93 -7.67 8.30
C PRO A 242 -15.60 -6.86 9.54
N SER A 243 -14.41 -6.25 9.55
CA SER A 243 -13.99 -5.42 10.68
C SER A 243 -15.10 -4.43 11.02
N ALA A 244 -15.11 -3.94 12.26
CA ALA A 244 -15.88 -2.76 12.60
C ALA A 244 -15.71 -1.74 11.47
N PHE A 245 -16.86 -1.32 10.91
CA PHE A 245 -16.98 -0.43 9.78
C PHE A 245 -15.86 0.61 9.79
N ASP A 246 -14.99 0.64 8.75
CA ASP A 246 -13.85 1.56 8.75
C ASP A 246 -14.38 2.97 9.08
N PRO A 247 -13.83 3.63 10.13
CA PRO A 247 -14.35 4.91 10.59
C PRO A 247 -14.47 5.96 9.47
N SER A 248 -13.65 5.83 8.42
CA SER A 248 -13.67 6.67 7.23
C SER A 248 -14.95 6.51 6.41
N TYR A 249 -15.33 5.27 6.10
CA TYR A 249 -16.58 4.98 5.39
C TYR A 249 -17.81 5.25 6.27
N ARG A 250 -17.68 5.09 7.59
CA ARG A 250 -18.69 5.53 8.56
C ARG A 250 -19.03 7.00 8.43
N ARG A 251 -18.03 7.85 8.50
CA ARG A 251 -18.22 9.29 8.41
C ARG A 251 -18.82 9.71 7.08
N ILE A 252 -18.38 9.10 5.97
CA ILE A 252 -18.98 9.38 4.65
C ILE A 252 -20.44 8.93 4.63
N ALA A 253 -20.76 7.73 5.13
CA ALA A 253 -22.14 7.25 5.21
C ALA A 253 -23.02 8.17 6.06
N GLU A 254 -22.52 8.69 7.19
CA GLU A 254 -23.22 9.67 8.04
C GLU A 254 -23.53 10.98 7.30
N LEU A 255 -22.60 11.48 6.48
CA LEU A 255 -22.83 12.66 5.64
C LEU A 255 -23.89 12.41 4.56
N ILE A 256 -23.87 11.22 3.95
CA ILE A 256 -24.86 10.83 2.95
C ILE A 256 -26.24 10.62 3.57
N ASP A 257 -26.34 9.95 4.72
CA ASP A 257 -27.61 9.76 5.45
C ASP A 257 -28.25 11.11 5.79
N ALA A 258 -27.48 12.03 6.37
CA ALA A 258 -27.96 13.37 6.71
C ALA A 258 -28.50 14.11 5.47
N ARG A 259 -27.79 14.01 4.33
CA ARG A 259 -28.23 14.67 3.09
C ARG A 259 -29.45 13.99 2.48
N ALA A 260 -29.48 12.66 2.45
CA ALA A 260 -30.58 11.89 1.90
C ALA A 260 -31.90 12.16 2.64
N ARG A 261 -31.85 12.25 3.98
CA ARG A 261 -33.01 12.65 4.80
C ARG A 261 -33.48 14.07 4.46
N ALA A 262 -32.54 15.01 4.31
CA ALA A 262 -32.86 16.40 3.98
C ALA A 262 -33.52 16.54 2.60
N GLU A 263 -33.14 15.70 1.64
CA GLU A 263 -33.70 15.67 0.28
C GLU A 263 -34.95 14.78 0.15
N GLY A 264 -35.38 14.13 1.24
CA GLY A 264 -36.53 13.22 1.21
C GLY A 264 -36.31 12.01 0.30
N ALA A 265 -35.09 11.50 0.22
CA ALA A 265 -34.80 10.27 -0.51
C ALA A 265 -35.56 9.10 0.10
N THR A 266 -36.24 8.30 -0.71
CA THR A 266 -36.95 7.08 -0.29
C THR A 266 -36.13 5.82 -0.58
N ARG A 267 -35.25 5.90 -1.58
CA ARG A 267 -34.33 4.82 -1.97
C ARG A 267 -33.05 5.39 -2.57
N ILE A 268 -31.90 4.88 -2.11
CA ILE A 268 -30.56 5.31 -2.50
C ILE A 268 -29.81 4.17 -3.17
N ALA A 269 -29.30 4.38 -4.37
CA ALA A 269 -28.33 3.48 -5.00
C ALA A 269 -26.92 4.04 -4.89
N VAL A 270 -25.98 3.30 -4.31
CA VAL A 270 -24.55 3.68 -4.32
C VAL A 270 -23.93 3.13 -5.60
N LEU A 271 -23.39 3.99 -6.44
CA LEU A 271 -22.67 3.53 -7.64
C LEU A 271 -21.25 3.07 -7.27
N PRO A 272 -20.64 2.17 -8.07
CA PRO A 272 -19.19 1.92 -7.98
C PRO A 272 -18.41 3.23 -8.00
N PHE A 273 -17.33 3.31 -7.22
CA PHE A 273 -16.55 4.55 -7.17
C PHE A 273 -15.89 4.81 -8.52
N GLN A 274 -16.04 6.04 -8.99
CA GLN A 274 -15.50 6.48 -10.28
C GLN A 274 -14.30 7.40 -10.06
N SER A 275 -13.31 7.35 -10.97
CA SER A 275 -12.31 8.42 -11.05
C SER A 275 -13.01 9.76 -11.36
N GLU A 276 -12.31 10.90 -11.21
CA GLU A 276 -12.88 12.18 -11.66
C GLU A 276 -13.21 12.22 -13.15
N GLN A 277 -12.54 11.37 -13.95
CA GLN A 277 -12.78 11.19 -15.38
C GLN A 277 -13.98 10.26 -15.68
N GLY A 278 -14.59 9.66 -14.65
CA GLY A 278 -15.77 8.80 -14.80
C GLY A 278 -15.46 7.32 -15.09
N GLU A 279 -14.20 6.90 -15.01
CA GLU A 279 -13.84 5.50 -15.23
C GLU A 279 -14.29 4.63 -14.05
N VAL A 280 -15.04 3.58 -14.37
CA VAL A 280 -15.49 2.58 -13.41
C VAL A 280 -14.41 1.53 -13.27
N ASP A 281 -13.70 1.55 -12.14
CA ASP A 281 -12.71 0.52 -11.82
C ASP A 281 -13.41 -0.71 -11.21
N PRO A 282 -13.31 -1.91 -11.83
CA PRO A 282 -13.99 -3.11 -11.38
C PRO A 282 -13.56 -3.61 -9.98
N PHE A 283 -12.47 -3.07 -9.40
CA PHE A 283 -12.01 -3.41 -8.04
C PHE A 283 -12.55 -2.46 -6.96
N ARG A 284 -13.25 -1.39 -7.35
CA ARG A 284 -13.77 -0.37 -6.42
C ARG A 284 -15.17 -0.59 -5.90
N ASN A 285 -15.73 -1.78 -6.15
CA ASN A 285 -16.97 -2.20 -5.51
C ASN A 285 -16.80 -2.32 -3.99
N VAL A 286 -15.62 -2.68 -3.49
CA VAL A 286 -15.36 -2.79 -2.04
C VAL A 286 -15.69 -1.49 -1.29
N GLY A 287 -15.25 -0.33 -1.81
CA GLY A 287 -15.55 0.96 -1.20
C GLY A 287 -17.04 1.33 -1.28
N ALA A 288 -17.70 0.97 -2.40
CA ALA A 288 -19.14 1.16 -2.55
C ALA A 288 -19.94 0.22 -1.63
N ASP A 289 -19.50 -1.01 -1.43
CA ASP A 289 -20.14 -2.02 -0.58
C ASP A 289 -20.02 -1.67 0.90
N GLU A 290 -18.84 -1.24 1.35
CA GLU A 290 -18.69 -0.66 2.68
C GLU A 290 -19.65 0.53 2.80
N LEU A 291 -19.64 1.47 1.85
CA LEU A 291 -20.53 2.62 1.93
C LEU A 291 -22.02 2.24 1.98
N ARG A 292 -22.47 1.24 1.19
CA ARG A 292 -23.83 0.68 1.24
C ARG A 292 -24.12 0.10 2.63
N ARG A 293 -23.19 -0.68 3.20
CA ARG A 293 -23.32 -1.27 4.53
C ARG A 293 -23.49 -0.19 5.61
N GLY A 294 -22.68 0.86 5.55
CA GLY A 294 -22.80 2.03 6.41
C GLY A 294 -24.16 2.72 6.29
N LEU A 295 -24.60 2.96 5.07
CA LEU A 295 -25.89 3.57 4.80
C LEU A 295 -27.05 2.72 5.29
N ARG A 296 -27.02 1.39 5.10
CA ARG A 296 -28.05 0.48 5.61
C ARG A 296 -28.13 0.52 7.14
N ALA A 297 -26.97 0.61 7.82
CA ALA A 297 -26.91 0.72 9.26
C ALA A 297 -27.49 2.05 9.79
N LEU A 298 -27.43 3.13 9.01
CA LEU A 298 -27.91 4.47 9.39
C LEU A 298 -29.35 4.74 8.95
N ALA A 299 -29.79 4.18 7.82
CA ALA A 299 -31.05 4.53 7.17
C ALA A 299 -32.29 4.29 8.07
N GLY A 300 -32.32 3.16 8.78
CA GLY A 300 -33.51 2.73 9.52
C GLY A 300 -34.72 2.61 8.58
N GLU A 301 -35.84 3.26 8.95
CA GLU A 301 -37.06 3.31 8.13
C GLU A 301 -37.12 4.50 7.16
N ALA A 302 -36.10 5.39 7.15
CA ALA A 302 -36.17 6.63 6.39
C ALA A 302 -36.03 6.43 4.88
N TYR A 303 -35.20 5.47 4.45
CA TYR A 303 -34.99 5.13 3.05
C TYR A 303 -34.42 3.72 2.90
N ALA A 304 -34.62 3.11 1.73
CA ALA A 304 -33.97 1.85 1.38
C ALA A 304 -32.62 2.08 0.68
N VAL A 305 -31.63 1.20 0.87
CA VAL A 305 -30.38 1.22 0.10
C VAL A 305 -30.43 0.09 -0.92
N ALA A 306 -30.34 0.43 -2.21
CA ALA A 306 -30.39 -0.52 -3.31
C ALA A 306 -29.12 -1.38 -3.40
N ASP A 307 -29.29 -2.63 -3.84
CA ASP A 307 -28.18 -3.56 -4.08
C ASP A 307 -27.41 -3.22 -5.36
N ALA A 308 -26.18 -3.73 -5.48
CA ALA A 308 -25.25 -3.38 -6.55
C ALA A 308 -25.82 -3.58 -7.97
N ASP A 309 -26.60 -4.64 -8.18
CA ASP A 309 -27.21 -4.96 -9.48
C ASP A 309 -28.35 -4.01 -9.87
N ALA A 310 -28.98 -3.35 -8.89
CA ALA A 310 -30.01 -2.35 -9.13
C ALA A 310 -29.43 -0.95 -9.45
N SER A 311 -28.11 -0.76 -9.33
CA SER A 311 -27.43 0.52 -9.58
C SER A 311 -26.93 0.71 -11.02
N ALA A 312 -26.82 -0.35 -11.83
CA ALA A 312 -26.25 -0.25 -13.16
C ALA A 312 -27.31 0.26 -14.16
N PRO A 313 -27.13 1.45 -14.79
CA PRO A 313 -28.03 1.91 -15.83
C PRO A 313 -27.89 0.96 -17.03
N HIS A 314 -28.88 0.10 -17.26
CA HIS A 314 -28.92 -0.72 -18.46
C HIS A 314 -29.52 0.13 -19.59
N PRO A 315 -28.76 0.47 -20.66
CA PRO A 315 -29.30 1.24 -21.77
C PRO A 315 -30.41 0.43 -22.45
N GLY A 316 -31.67 0.76 -22.16
CA GLY A 316 -32.86 0.13 -22.75
C GLY A 316 -33.88 -0.46 -21.76
N ARG A 317 -33.56 -0.57 -20.46
CA ARG A 317 -34.53 -1.03 -19.45
C ARG A 317 -35.23 0.17 -18.81
N ARG A 318 -36.51 0.38 -19.13
CA ARG A 318 -37.35 1.49 -18.59
C ARG A 318 -37.94 1.22 -17.20
N ASP A 319 -37.59 0.12 -16.56
CA ASP A 319 -38.06 -0.24 -15.22
C ASP A 319 -37.08 0.18 -14.10
N ASP A 320 -36.61 1.43 -14.12
CA ASP A 320 -36.08 2.08 -12.90
C ASP A 320 -37.27 2.57 -12.05
N GLY A 321 -38.22 1.68 -11.79
CA GLY A 321 -39.23 1.92 -10.77
C GLY A 321 -38.54 1.89 -9.42
N ASP A 322 -38.54 3.03 -8.72
CA ASP A 322 -38.36 3.18 -7.27
C ASP A 322 -36.99 3.67 -6.75
N VAL A 323 -35.96 3.91 -7.57
CA VAL A 323 -34.76 4.62 -7.08
C VAL A 323 -35.04 6.12 -7.08
N SER A 324 -35.12 6.75 -5.91
CA SER A 324 -35.30 8.21 -5.82
C SER A 324 -34.01 8.99 -6.06
N HIS A 325 -32.88 8.45 -5.59
CA HIS A 325 -31.58 9.10 -5.61
C HIS A 325 -30.44 8.09 -5.83
N ARG A 326 -29.37 8.56 -6.46
CA ARG A 326 -28.11 7.83 -6.67
C ARG A 326 -26.99 8.58 -5.96
N VAL A 327 -26.14 7.86 -5.24
CA VAL A 327 -24.87 8.39 -4.72
C VAL A 327 -23.81 8.11 -5.76
N VAL A 328 -23.23 9.18 -6.28
CA VAL A 328 -22.03 9.12 -7.11
C VAL A 328 -20.86 9.53 -6.24
N ALA A 329 -20.03 8.57 -5.87
CA ALA A 329 -18.77 8.82 -5.19
C ALA A 329 -17.67 8.90 -6.24
N ARG A 330 -17.16 10.11 -6.46
CA ARG A 330 -15.95 10.35 -7.25
C ARG A 330 -14.78 10.51 -6.31
N TYR A 331 -13.60 10.08 -6.72
CA TYR A 331 -12.42 10.26 -5.91
C TYR A 331 -11.26 10.83 -6.73
N THR A 332 -10.37 11.53 -6.04
CA THR A 332 -9.10 12.03 -6.54
C THR A 332 -8.00 11.56 -5.60
N VAL A 333 -6.96 10.92 -6.12
CA VAL A 333 -5.76 10.63 -5.33
C VAL A 333 -5.02 11.95 -5.05
N LEU A 334 -4.72 12.24 -3.79
CA LEU A 334 -3.97 13.45 -3.41
C LEU A 334 -2.46 13.14 -3.29
N PRO A 335 -1.57 14.14 -3.51
CA PRO A 335 -0.15 14.00 -3.21
C PRO A 335 0.08 13.71 -1.72
N GLY A 336 0.75 12.59 -1.43
CA GLY A 336 1.07 12.13 -0.08
C GLY A 336 0.84 10.62 0.08
N PRO A 337 1.45 9.96 1.08
CA PRO A 337 1.23 8.54 1.31
C PRO A 337 -0.21 8.33 1.76
N ASN A 338 -0.96 7.58 0.96
CA ASN A 338 -2.25 7.03 1.31
C ASN A 338 -3.41 8.03 1.46
N VAL A 339 -3.35 9.19 0.80
CA VAL A 339 -4.40 10.22 0.93
C VAL A 339 -5.29 10.25 -0.32
N VAL A 340 -6.60 10.11 -0.10
CA VAL A 340 -7.64 10.21 -1.12
C VAL A 340 -8.57 11.35 -0.78
N ARG A 341 -8.89 12.19 -1.76
CA ARG A 341 -10.06 13.07 -1.68
C ARG A 341 -11.26 12.34 -2.24
N LEU A 342 -12.26 12.06 -1.42
CA LEU A 342 -13.51 11.47 -1.86
C LEU A 342 -14.57 12.58 -1.92
N ARG A 343 -15.11 12.80 -3.12
CA ARG A 343 -16.21 13.73 -3.40
C ARG A 343 -17.47 12.91 -3.65
N CYS A 344 -18.41 12.99 -2.73
CA CYS A 344 -19.72 12.36 -2.88
C CYS A 344 -20.73 13.38 -3.40
N SER A 345 -21.57 12.94 -4.34
CA SER A 345 -22.67 13.73 -4.89
C SER A 345 -23.96 12.90 -4.87
N LEU A 346 -25.09 13.57 -4.63
CA LEU A 346 -26.41 12.93 -4.63
C LEU A 346 -27.09 13.39 -5.91
N VAL A 347 -27.53 12.45 -6.72
CA VAL A 347 -28.17 12.71 -8.00
C VAL A 347 -29.60 12.19 -7.92
N LYS A 348 -30.60 13.01 -8.23
CA LYS A 348 -31.99 12.53 -8.35
C LYS A 348 -32.08 11.60 -9.56
N ALA A 349 -32.70 10.44 -9.40
CA ALA A 349 -32.71 9.44 -10.47
C ALA A 349 -33.57 9.84 -11.68
N ALA A 350 -34.57 10.73 -11.47
CA ALA A 350 -35.61 11.04 -12.45
C ALA A 350 -35.31 12.22 -13.40
N GLY A 351 -34.06 12.68 -13.51
CA GLY A 351 -33.75 13.71 -14.50
C GLY A 351 -32.29 14.12 -14.57
N ASP A 352 -31.98 14.85 -15.64
CA ASP A 352 -30.71 15.48 -16.00
C ASP A 352 -30.25 16.56 -15.00
N GLY A 353 -30.77 16.52 -13.76
CA GLY A 353 -30.43 17.45 -12.70
C GLY A 353 -28.93 17.36 -12.39
N GLU A 354 -28.31 18.54 -12.27
CA GLU A 354 -26.90 18.60 -11.88
C GLU A 354 -26.68 17.83 -10.58
N PRO A 355 -25.60 17.02 -10.49
CA PRO A 355 -25.24 16.35 -9.25
C PRO A 355 -25.18 17.36 -8.12
N ILE A 356 -25.91 17.12 -7.04
CA ILE A 356 -25.86 17.98 -5.86
C ILE A 356 -24.62 17.54 -5.08
N PRO A 357 -23.50 18.29 -5.10
CA PRO A 357 -22.32 17.90 -4.34
C PRO A 357 -22.65 18.04 -2.86
N PHE A 358 -22.30 17.05 -2.05
CA PHE A 358 -22.44 17.16 -0.61
C PHE A 358 -21.23 16.50 0.06
N GLY A 359 -20.37 17.33 0.63
CA GLY A 359 -19.15 16.89 1.26
C GLY A 359 -18.02 16.61 0.25
N THR A 360 -16.85 17.09 0.61
CA THR A 360 -15.58 16.62 0.05
C THR A 360 -14.77 16.25 1.28
N GLU A 361 -14.55 14.97 1.48
CA GLU A 361 -13.77 14.48 2.61
C GLU A 361 -12.39 14.05 2.11
N VAL A 362 -11.37 14.39 2.89
CA VAL A 362 -10.01 13.91 2.64
C VAL A 362 -9.80 12.73 3.58
N LEU A 363 -9.76 11.54 2.98
CA LEU A 363 -9.48 10.30 3.68
C LEU A 363 -7.96 10.07 3.68
N ALA A 364 -7.35 10.09 4.87
CA ALA A 364 -6.09 9.41 5.05
C ALA A 364 -6.41 7.93 5.23
N LEU A 365 -6.25 7.15 4.16
CA LEU A 365 -6.39 5.71 4.22
C LEU A 365 -5.17 5.14 4.96
N ASP A 366 -5.36 4.12 5.79
CA ASP A 366 -4.22 3.35 6.27
C ASP A 366 -3.55 2.60 5.09
N ALA A 367 -2.36 2.05 5.32
CA ALA A 367 -1.60 1.35 4.26
C ALA A 367 -2.39 0.22 3.60
N ASN A 368 -3.33 -0.42 4.31
CA ASN A 368 -4.14 -1.53 3.81
C ASN A 368 -5.37 -1.02 3.04
N SER A 369 -6.10 -0.04 3.58
CA SER A 369 -7.19 0.65 2.88
C SER A 369 -6.70 1.33 1.61
N TRP A 370 -5.47 1.87 1.62
CA TRP A 370 -4.80 2.37 0.42
C TRP A 370 -4.42 1.28 -0.58
N ALA A 371 -3.91 0.13 -0.12
CA ALA A 371 -3.58 -0.99 -1.00
C ALA A 371 -4.83 -1.62 -1.66
N LEU A 372 -6.00 -1.47 -1.04
CA LEU A 372 -7.32 -1.76 -1.62
C LEU A 372 -7.75 -0.67 -2.62
N PHE A 373 -7.44 0.59 -2.34
CA PHE A 373 -7.83 1.75 -3.14
C PHE A 373 -6.98 1.98 -4.41
N ASN A 374 -5.67 1.75 -4.33
CA ASN A 374 -4.66 2.30 -5.24
C ASN A 374 -4.11 1.29 -6.27
N ARG A 375 -4.93 0.39 -6.84
CA ARG A 375 -4.43 -0.51 -7.90
C ARG A 375 -5.19 -0.54 -9.23
N GLY A 376 -6.06 0.45 -9.47
CA GLY A 376 -6.59 0.74 -10.80
C GLY A 376 -5.96 1.96 -11.49
N HIS A 377 -5.22 2.81 -10.77
CA HIS A 377 -4.51 3.93 -11.39
C HIS A 377 -3.18 3.47 -11.98
N GLN A 378 -3.19 3.08 -13.26
CA GLN A 378 -2.19 3.68 -14.16
C GLN A 378 -2.47 5.19 -14.12
N VAL A 379 -1.48 6.00 -13.78
CA VAL A 379 -1.59 7.45 -13.97
C VAL A 379 -1.52 7.66 -15.48
N ASP A 380 -2.67 7.58 -16.14
CA ASP A 380 -2.77 7.96 -17.54
C ASP A 380 -2.69 9.50 -17.65
N ARG A 381 -2.14 9.89 -18.80
CA ARG A 381 -1.56 11.18 -19.22
C ARG A 381 -2.35 12.46 -18.90
N GLU A 382 -3.59 12.39 -18.44
CA GLU A 382 -4.50 13.53 -18.22
C GLU A 382 -4.79 13.84 -16.74
N ASP A 383 -4.47 12.95 -15.79
CA ASP A 383 -4.81 13.12 -14.36
C ASP A 383 -3.83 14.01 -13.56
N VAL A 384 -2.74 14.47 -14.17
CA VAL A 384 -1.76 15.33 -13.49
C VAL A 384 -2.13 16.81 -13.59
N ASP A 385 -3.00 17.17 -14.54
CA ASP A 385 -3.40 18.57 -14.78
C ASP A 385 -4.43 19.09 -13.74
N ALA A 386 -4.88 18.26 -12.79
CA ALA A 386 -5.88 18.63 -11.79
C ALA A 386 -5.35 18.85 -10.35
N VAL A 387 -4.02 18.78 -10.12
CA VAL A 387 -3.43 18.91 -8.78
C VAL A 387 -3.27 20.37 -8.37
N ASN A 388 -4.38 21.07 -8.13
CA ASN A 388 -4.34 22.36 -7.44
C ASN A 388 -4.13 22.15 -5.93
N VAL A 389 -2.89 21.97 -5.49
CA VAL A 389 -2.48 22.31 -4.12
C VAL A 389 -2.53 23.83 -4.06
N LYS A 390 -3.61 24.40 -3.51
CA LYS A 390 -3.62 25.84 -3.26
C LYS A 390 -2.49 26.15 -2.26
N PRO A 391 -1.45 26.89 -2.65
CA PRO A 391 -0.46 27.36 -1.71
C PRO A 391 -1.16 28.26 -0.68
N VAL A 392 -0.57 28.38 0.51
CA VAL A 392 -0.88 29.50 1.40
C VAL A 392 -0.25 30.76 0.78
N SER A 393 -0.81 31.23 -0.33
CA SER A 393 -0.42 32.51 -0.93
C SER A 393 -1.17 33.62 -0.22
N ASP A 394 -0.45 34.68 0.12
CA ASP A 394 -1.01 36.03 0.27
C ASP A 394 -1.90 36.32 -0.98
N PRO A 395 -3.22 36.58 -0.85
CA PRO A 395 -4.18 36.49 -1.96
C PRO A 395 -3.90 37.37 -3.20
N GLY A 396 -2.90 38.25 -3.17
CA GLY A 396 -2.68 39.28 -4.18
C GLY A 396 -1.65 39.01 -5.27
N ARG A 397 -0.71 38.05 -5.14
CA ARG A 397 0.38 37.93 -6.14
C ARG A 397 0.91 36.49 -6.28
N ALA A 398 0.81 35.94 -7.49
CA ALA A 398 1.50 34.71 -7.86
C ALA A 398 3.02 34.91 -7.70
N LEU A 399 3.67 34.01 -6.96
CA LEU A 399 5.12 33.95 -6.89
C LEU A 399 5.61 33.01 -7.98
N LYS A 400 6.51 33.54 -8.79
CA LYS A 400 7.10 32.86 -9.94
C LYS A 400 8.56 32.58 -9.61
N PHE A 401 8.99 31.33 -9.54
CA PHE A 401 10.38 30.95 -9.29
C PHE A 401 11.03 30.43 -10.57
N PRO A 402 11.96 31.17 -11.20
CA PRO A 402 12.68 30.68 -12.36
C PRO A 402 13.60 29.52 -11.99
N ILE A 403 13.42 28.39 -12.66
CA ILE A 403 14.29 27.21 -12.62
C ILE A 403 14.89 27.02 -14.00
N SER A 404 16.20 26.90 -14.10
CA SER A 404 16.88 26.56 -15.36
C SER A 404 17.65 25.27 -15.20
N ILE A 405 17.44 24.29 -16.08
CA ILE A 405 18.25 23.07 -16.12
C ILE A 405 19.23 23.20 -17.27
N CYS A 406 20.52 23.23 -16.95
CA CYS A 406 21.59 23.46 -17.92
C CYS A 406 22.44 22.21 -18.10
N LEU A 407 22.82 21.94 -19.35
CA LEU A 407 23.80 20.90 -19.68
C LEU A 407 25.21 21.35 -19.28
N GLY A 408 25.92 20.53 -18.50
CA GLY A 408 27.27 20.80 -18.01
C GLY A 408 27.31 21.34 -16.57
N THR A 409 28.52 21.43 -16.02
CA THR A 409 28.77 21.87 -14.63
C THR A 409 29.60 23.15 -14.53
N ASP A 410 30.16 23.62 -15.65
CA ASP A 410 31.03 24.80 -15.69
C ASP A 410 30.17 26.07 -15.85
N PRO A 411 30.01 26.89 -14.80
CA PRO A 411 29.12 28.06 -14.82
C PRO A 411 29.50 29.08 -15.89
N ALA A 412 30.81 29.20 -16.20
CA ALA A 412 31.30 30.11 -17.21
C ALA A 412 30.97 29.64 -18.65
N LYS A 413 30.62 28.36 -18.80
CA LYS A 413 30.24 27.73 -20.07
C LYS A 413 28.77 27.34 -20.15
N LEU A 414 27.99 27.57 -19.09
CA LEU A 414 26.54 27.45 -19.13
C LEU A 414 25.98 28.56 -20.03
N LYS A 415 25.98 28.31 -21.33
CA LYS A 415 25.36 29.22 -22.28
C LYS A 415 23.84 29.13 -22.12
N GLU A 416 23.17 30.28 -22.10
CA GLU A 416 21.71 30.35 -21.98
C GLU A 416 20.98 29.54 -23.06
N GLU A 417 21.60 29.35 -24.23
CA GLU A 417 21.04 28.58 -25.36
C GLU A 417 20.83 27.08 -25.05
N ASN A 418 21.50 26.54 -24.03
CA ASN A 418 21.39 25.13 -23.62
C ASN A 418 20.66 24.95 -22.27
N ALA A 419 20.02 26.00 -21.78
CA ALA A 419 19.28 25.99 -20.53
C ALA A 419 17.79 25.80 -20.81
N LEU A 420 17.18 24.73 -20.29
CA LEU A 420 15.73 24.67 -20.22
C LEU A 420 15.28 25.63 -19.12
N LYS A 421 14.76 26.81 -19.52
CA LYS A 421 14.20 27.81 -18.61
C LYS A 421 12.75 27.47 -18.32
N MET A 422 12.42 27.39 -17.04
CA MET A 422 11.11 27.03 -16.51
C MET A 422 10.72 28.06 -15.46
N GLU A 423 9.44 28.34 -15.32
CA GLU A 423 8.91 29.27 -14.33
C GLU A 423 7.88 28.55 -13.48
N VAL A 424 8.18 28.38 -12.20
CA VAL A 424 7.28 27.73 -11.25
C VAL A 424 6.31 28.76 -10.71
N ASP A 425 5.02 28.62 -11.03
CA ASP A 425 3.98 29.49 -10.49
C ASP A 425 3.35 28.86 -9.26
N SER A 426 3.40 29.57 -8.12
CA SER A 426 2.71 29.16 -6.89
C SER A 426 1.24 28.80 -7.10
N LYS A 427 0.53 29.44 -8.05
CA LYS A 427 -0.91 29.25 -8.25
C LYS A 427 -1.26 28.09 -9.19
N ASP A 428 -0.27 27.57 -9.92
CA ASP A 428 -0.49 26.58 -10.97
C ASP A 428 0.70 25.61 -11.00
N PRO A 429 0.72 24.61 -10.09
CA PRO A 429 1.75 23.58 -10.12
C PRO A 429 1.63 22.83 -11.45
N CYS A 430 2.59 23.05 -12.34
CA CYS A 430 2.58 22.46 -13.67
C CYS A 430 3.40 21.18 -13.67
N LEU A 431 2.90 20.16 -14.36
CA LEU A 431 3.75 19.07 -14.81
C LEU A 431 4.46 19.51 -16.09
N ARG A 432 5.79 19.42 -16.12
CA ARG A 432 6.57 19.77 -17.30
C ARG A 432 7.46 18.62 -17.73
N THR A 433 7.57 18.41 -19.03
CA THR A 433 8.42 17.39 -19.63
C THR A 433 9.68 18.04 -20.21
N LEU A 434 10.85 17.65 -19.71
CA LEU A 434 12.16 17.99 -20.22
C LEU A 434 12.65 16.87 -21.14
N GLU A 435 12.88 17.19 -22.42
CA GLU A 435 13.62 16.29 -23.30
C GLU A 435 15.12 16.41 -23.00
N VAL A 436 15.74 15.30 -22.61
CA VAL A 436 17.18 15.25 -22.33
C VAL A 436 17.93 14.65 -23.53
N PRO A 437 19.04 15.26 -23.97
CA PRO A 437 19.86 14.69 -25.03
C PRO A 437 20.45 13.33 -24.62
N ASP A 438 20.69 12.48 -25.60
CA ASP A 438 21.31 11.18 -25.39
C ASP A 438 22.74 11.30 -24.87
N GLY A 439 23.03 10.63 -23.76
CA GLY A 439 24.37 10.48 -23.22
C GLY A 439 24.44 10.71 -21.71
N ASN A 440 25.50 10.19 -21.10
CA ASN A 440 25.75 10.38 -19.67
C ASN A 440 26.37 11.76 -19.40
N HIS A 441 25.59 12.81 -19.64
CA HIS A 441 26.02 14.19 -19.43
C HIS A 441 25.68 14.64 -18.01
N PRO A 442 26.57 15.38 -17.35
CA PRO A 442 26.23 16.00 -16.09
C PRO A 442 25.38 17.24 -16.32
N TYR A 443 24.35 17.43 -15.50
CA TYR A 443 23.44 18.57 -15.53
C TYR A 443 23.60 19.41 -14.27
N THR A 444 23.15 20.65 -14.37
CA THR A 444 23.10 21.60 -13.28
C THR A 444 21.72 22.21 -13.20
N ILE A 445 21.13 22.23 -11.99
CA ILE A 445 19.88 22.91 -11.72
C ILE A 445 20.21 24.30 -11.18
N LEU A 446 19.77 25.34 -11.87
CA LEU A 446 19.82 26.72 -11.44
C LEU A 446 18.47 27.13 -10.88
N VAL A 447 18.43 27.58 -9.64
CA VAL A 447 17.20 28.02 -8.98
C VAL A 447 17.33 29.49 -8.60
N THR A 448 16.47 30.34 -9.12
CA THR A 448 16.49 31.79 -8.82
C THR A 448 15.41 32.12 -7.81
N ASN A 449 15.77 32.86 -6.76
CA ASN A 449 14.80 33.44 -5.82
C ASN A 449 14.53 34.91 -6.22
N PRO A 450 13.40 35.22 -6.88
CA PRO A 450 13.08 36.59 -7.27
C PRO A 450 12.38 37.38 -6.16
N THR A 451 12.14 36.77 -5.00
CA THR A 451 11.46 37.42 -3.89
C THR A 451 12.42 38.35 -3.14
N LYS A 452 11.86 39.25 -2.33
CA LYS A 452 12.62 40.11 -1.41
C LYS A 452 12.98 39.40 -0.09
N HIS A 453 12.62 38.13 0.05
CA HIS A 453 12.77 37.35 1.27
C HIS A 453 13.64 36.12 1.02
N ARG A 454 14.25 35.58 2.09
CA ARG A 454 14.94 34.30 2.01
C ARG A 454 13.90 33.20 1.81
N VAL A 455 14.18 32.30 0.88
CA VAL A 455 13.29 31.18 0.53
C VAL A 455 14.05 29.90 0.79
N TYR A 456 13.43 28.96 1.49
CA TYR A 456 14.00 27.64 1.67
C TYR A 456 13.49 26.74 0.55
N CYS A 457 14.37 26.05 -0.15
CA CYS A 457 14.06 25.20 -1.28
C CYS A 457 14.48 23.77 -0.98
N ARG A 458 13.64 22.79 -1.30
CA ARG A 458 13.99 21.37 -1.28
C ARG A 458 13.86 20.82 -2.68
N VAL A 459 14.83 20.01 -3.08
CA VAL A 459 14.86 19.35 -4.38
C VAL A 459 14.87 17.84 -4.15
N LEU A 460 14.08 17.06 -4.87
CA LEU A 460 14.14 15.60 -4.96
C LEU A 460 14.37 15.22 -6.41
N ILE A 461 15.20 14.20 -6.66
CA ILE A 461 15.40 13.66 -8.01
C ILE A 461 15.14 12.16 -7.95
N ASP A 462 14.21 11.68 -8.77
CA ASP A 462 13.75 10.29 -8.83
C ASP A 462 13.23 9.74 -7.49
N GLY A 463 12.77 10.63 -6.60
CA GLY A 463 12.45 10.26 -5.22
C GLY A 463 13.67 9.90 -4.37
N VAL A 464 14.88 10.11 -4.91
CA VAL A 464 16.18 9.83 -4.31
C VAL A 464 16.99 11.14 -4.24
N ASN A 465 16.69 12.02 -3.27
CA ASN A 465 17.68 13.01 -2.81
C ASN A 465 18.05 12.71 -1.36
N THR A 466 19.12 11.94 -1.23
CA THR A 466 19.60 11.31 -0.01
C THR A 466 20.61 12.19 0.72
N VAL A 467 20.12 13.29 1.26
CA VAL A 467 20.62 13.75 2.56
C VAL A 467 19.40 13.91 3.43
N VAL A 468 18.94 12.80 4.01
CA VAL A 468 18.21 12.94 5.26
C VAL A 468 19.18 13.66 6.21
N GLN A 469 18.70 14.73 6.84
CA GLN A 469 19.53 15.50 7.76
C GLN A 469 19.96 14.67 8.99
N ASP A 470 19.36 13.49 9.18
CA ASP A 470 19.74 12.45 10.12
C ASP A 470 20.74 11.46 9.49
N ASP A 471 21.84 11.20 10.19
CA ASP A 471 22.86 10.20 9.89
C ASP A 471 22.35 8.74 10.10
N SER A 472 21.05 8.46 9.95
CA SER A 472 20.51 7.11 10.16
C SER A 472 20.78 6.22 8.95
N ASP A 473 21.39 5.05 9.16
CA ASP A 473 21.71 3.99 8.18
C ASP A 473 20.47 3.28 7.57
N GLU A 474 19.33 3.95 7.41
CA GLU A 474 18.12 3.35 6.83
C GLU A 474 18.25 3.14 5.30
N ASP A 475 17.67 2.06 4.78
CA ASP A 475 17.69 1.70 3.36
C ASP A 475 16.69 2.59 2.58
N PHE A 476 17.19 3.65 1.93
CA PHE A 476 16.37 4.70 1.32
C PHE A 476 15.98 4.40 -0.12
N SER A 477 15.01 3.51 -0.31
CA SER A 477 14.37 3.29 -1.63
C SER A 477 13.38 4.40 -2.03
N ALA A 478 12.91 5.22 -1.07
CA ALA A 478 12.12 6.43 -1.33
C ALA A 478 12.29 7.44 -0.18
N VAL A 479 12.76 8.66 -0.48
CA VAL A 479 12.91 9.74 0.51
C VAL A 479 11.72 10.69 0.41
N PRO A 480 10.92 10.87 1.48
CA PRO A 480 9.85 11.86 1.48
C PRO A 480 10.44 13.28 1.34
N LEU A 481 9.71 14.18 0.66
CA LEU A 481 10.17 15.55 0.37
C LEU A 481 10.54 16.32 1.64
N GLU A 482 9.92 16.01 2.77
CA GLU A 482 10.20 16.64 4.06
C GLU A 482 11.58 16.28 4.62
N LYS A 483 12.18 15.18 4.12
CA LYS A 483 13.51 14.72 4.48
C LYS A 483 14.57 15.10 3.44
N ALA A 484 14.18 15.68 2.31
CA ALA A 484 15.12 16.10 1.27
C ALA A 484 16.03 17.25 1.73
N ARG A 485 17.24 17.31 1.15
CA ARG A 485 18.20 18.40 1.44
C ARG A 485 17.58 19.76 1.13
N GLY A 486 17.70 20.65 2.09
CA GLY A 486 17.30 22.05 1.94
C GLY A 486 18.42 22.95 1.45
N TYR A 487 18.03 23.95 0.69
CA TYR A 487 18.85 25.03 0.17
C TYR A 487 18.22 26.36 0.61
N VAL A 488 18.99 27.26 1.22
CA VAL A 488 18.48 28.60 1.50
C VAL A 488 18.86 29.53 0.36
N LEU A 489 17.84 30.04 -0.31
CA LEU A 489 17.96 30.93 -1.44
C LEU A 489 17.87 32.38 -0.97
N GLU A 490 18.97 33.13 -1.09
CA GLU A 490 19.02 34.56 -0.79
C GLU A 490 18.20 35.39 -1.81
N PRO A 491 17.60 36.53 -1.40
CA PRO A 491 16.84 37.41 -2.28
C PRO A 491 17.61 37.85 -3.53
N GLY A 492 17.00 37.70 -4.71
CA GLY A 492 17.57 38.11 -6.00
C GLY A 492 18.79 37.31 -6.45
N LYS A 493 19.08 36.17 -5.81
CA LYS A 493 20.23 35.31 -6.16
C LYS A 493 19.78 34.06 -6.91
N THR A 494 20.65 33.61 -7.80
CA THR A 494 20.55 32.31 -8.48
C THR A 494 21.50 31.33 -7.81
N PHE A 495 20.97 30.18 -7.42
CA PHE A 495 21.70 29.11 -6.78
C PHE A 495 21.97 28.00 -7.77
N GLN A 496 23.20 27.51 -7.76
CA GLN A 496 23.62 26.39 -8.56
C GLN A 496 23.59 25.13 -7.71
N ILE A 497 22.86 24.13 -8.19
CA ILE A 497 22.82 22.78 -7.64
C ILE A 497 23.38 21.87 -8.72
N ASP A 498 24.63 21.44 -8.56
CA ASP A 498 25.44 20.68 -9.54
C ASP A 498 25.70 19.22 -9.12
N HIS A 499 25.36 18.87 -7.89
CA HIS A 499 25.44 17.51 -7.37
C HIS A 499 24.36 17.21 -6.33
N TRP A 500 24.09 15.92 -6.15
CA TRP A 500 23.33 15.37 -5.03
C TRP A 500 24.19 14.36 -4.27
N ARG A 501 23.82 14.00 -3.04
CA ARG A 501 24.56 13.02 -2.23
C ARG A 501 23.74 11.76 -2.08
N ARG A 502 24.39 10.59 -2.12
CA ARG A 502 23.72 9.29 -1.94
C ARG A 502 23.59 8.85 -0.47
N ASN A 503 24.57 9.22 0.35
CA ASN A 503 24.66 8.78 1.76
C ASN A 503 25.03 9.98 2.65
N ALA A 504 24.65 9.93 3.92
CA ALA A 504 25.11 10.86 4.96
C ALA A 504 26.53 10.47 5.48
N GLY A 505 27.11 11.29 6.37
CA GLY A 505 28.40 11.01 7.02
C GLY A 505 29.70 11.28 6.23
N ARG A 506 30.85 10.91 6.84
CA ARG A 506 32.22 11.17 6.31
C ARG A 506 32.55 10.46 5.00
N GLY A 507 31.72 9.51 4.54
CA GLY A 507 31.87 8.78 3.28
C GLY A 507 30.90 9.23 2.18
N ALA A 508 30.16 10.34 2.38
CA ALA A 508 29.18 10.82 1.42
C ALA A 508 29.80 11.10 0.05
N GLN A 509 29.39 10.33 -0.96
CA GLN A 509 29.76 10.58 -2.35
C GLN A 509 28.80 11.60 -2.97
N ASN A 510 29.35 12.70 -3.47
CA ASN A 510 28.65 13.61 -4.36
C ASN A 510 28.49 12.91 -5.72
N ARG A 511 27.24 12.65 -6.14
CA ARG A 511 26.90 12.22 -7.49
C ARG A 511 26.50 13.43 -8.31
N ARG A 512 27.00 13.50 -9.54
CA ARG A 512 26.54 14.48 -10.51
C ARG A 512 25.11 14.15 -10.91
N PHE A 513 24.37 15.15 -11.37
CA PHE A 513 23.08 14.91 -12.01
C PHE A 513 23.35 14.32 -13.38
N GLU A 514 23.26 13.00 -13.47
CA GLU A 514 23.46 12.26 -14.71
C GLU A 514 22.15 11.55 -15.01
N PHE A 515 21.60 11.77 -16.19
CA PHE A 515 20.43 11.00 -16.64
C PHE A 515 20.91 9.64 -17.11
N ALA A 516 20.74 8.65 -16.23
CA ALA A 516 21.11 7.27 -16.53
C ALA A 516 20.27 6.73 -17.70
N PRO A 517 20.79 5.77 -18.50
CA PRO A 517 19.97 5.00 -19.42
C PRO A 517 18.75 4.40 -18.73
N GLU A 518 17.65 4.17 -19.45
CA GLU A 518 16.40 3.60 -18.90
C GLU A 518 16.64 2.30 -18.11
N GLU A 519 17.57 1.46 -18.57
CA GLU A 519 17.97 0.21 -17.91
C GLU A 519 18.65 0.42 -16.54
N GLU A 520 19.25 1.59 -16.34
CA GLU A 520 20.02 1.99 -15.15
C GLU A 520 19.27 2.97 -14.24
N ALA A 521 18.28 3.69 -14.77
CA ALA A 521 17.48 4.65 -14.03
C ALA A 521 16.60 3.93 -12.99
N VAL A 522 16.75 4.32 -11.73
CA VAL A 522 15.99 3.75 -10.61
C VAL A 522 14.49 3.95 -10.82
N ALA A 523 14.10 5.13 -11.31
CA ALA A 523 12.71 5.45 -11.63
C ALA A 523 12.15 4.54 -12.74
N ALA A 524 12.91 4.30 -13.82
CA ALA A 524 12.48 3.43 -14.92
C ALA A 524 12.31 1.95 -14.50
N ARG A 525 13.14 1.46 -13.57
CA ARG A 525 12.97 0.11 -12.99
C ARG A 525 11.71 -0.04 -12.15
N VAL A 526 11.28 1.06 -11.54
CA VAL A 526 10.06 1.12 -10.71
C VAL A 526 8.83 1.46 -11.56
N ASN A 527 8.99 2.16 -12.69
CA ASN A 527 7.94 2.61 -13.58
C ASN A 527 8.36 2.56 -15.07
N PRO A 528 7.94 1.55 -15.86
CA PRO A 528 8.41 1.34 -17.24
C PRO A 528 7.70 2.24 -18.28
N SER A 529 7.31 3.46 -17.92
CA SER A 529 6.53 4.38 -18.75
C SER A 529 7.35 5.13 -19.83
N GLY A 530 8.63 4.78 -20.04
CA GLY A 530 9.55 5.56 -20.87
C GLY A 530 9.99 6.89 -20.22
N GLU A 531 9.53 7.16 -19.00
CA GLU A 531 10.04 8.24 -18.16
C GLU A 531 11.40 7.82 -17.60
N VAL A 532 12.43 8.63 -17.85
CA VAL A 532 13.75 8.38 -17.28
C VAL A 532 13.77 8.80 -15.81
N GLY A 533 12.94 9.79 -15.44
CA GLY A 533 12.82 10.23 -14.06
C GLY A 533 12.04 11.52 -13.80
N THR A 534 12.10 12.00 -12.55
CA THR A 534 11.41 13.21 -12.07
C THR A 534 12.31 14.08 -11.20
N ILE A 535 12.14 15.40 -11.26
CA ILE A 535 12.73 16.39 -10.34
C ILE A 535 11.57 17.09 -9.65
N THR A 536 11.44 16.93 -8.34
CA THR A 536 10.45 17.67 -7.53
C THR A 536 11.15 18.81 -6.80
N VAL A 537 10.66 20.04 -6.96
CA VAL A 537 11.20 21.21 -6.29
C VAL A 537 10.10 21.86 -5.45
N ALA A 538 10.34 22.07 -4.16
CA ALA A 538 9.40 22.71 -3.26
C ALA A 538 10.03 23.92 -2.57
N PHE A 539 9.33 25.04 -2.60
CA PHE A 539 9.75 26.30 -2.02
C PHE A 539 8.94 26.59 -0.76
N TYR A 540 9.60 27.05 0.29
CA TYR A 540 9.04 27.34 1.60
C TYR A 540 9.46 28.74 2.02
N ARG A 541 8.58 29.43 2.76
CA ARG A 541 8.95 30.69 3.39
C ARG A 541 9.89 30.38 4.54
N GLU A 542 11.00 31.10 4.64
CA GLU A 542 11.76 31.09 5.89
C GLU A 542 10.94 31.82 6.96
N SER A 543 10.48 31.08 7.97
CA SER A 543 9.83 31.67 9.13
C SER A 543 10.94 32.15 10.09
N ILE A 544 11.17 33.45 10.13
CA ILE A 544 12.08 34.02 11.12
C ILE A 544 11.37 33.95 12.47
N LYS A 545 11.48 32.82 13.17
CA LYS A 545 11.26 32.82 14.62
C LYS A 545 12.44 33.59 15.20
N MET A 546 12.19 34.82 15.65
CA MET A 546 13.16 35.53 16.49
C MET A 546 13.39 34.67 17.74
N VAL A 547 14.42 33.83 17.71
CA VAL A 547 14.90 33.15 18.91
C VAL A 547 15.40 34.26 19.82
N SER A 548 14.71 34.48 20.93
CA SER A 548 15.15 35.40 21.97
C SER A 548 16.60 35.07 22.32
N LYS A 549 17.51 36.05 22.15
CA LYS A 549 18.96 35.92 22.34
C LYS A 549 19.34 35.03 23.53
N GLY A 550 19.76 33.79 23.25
CA GLY A 550 20.60 33.01 24.15
C GLY A 550 22.07 33.44 23.99
N PRO A 551 22.93 33.24 25.01
CA PRO A 551 24.32 33.72 25.00
C PRO A 551 25.12 33.12 23.83
N SER A 552 25.85 34.00 23.13
CA SER A 552 26.61 33.70 21.91
C SER A 552 27.76 32.73 22.15
N ALA A 553 27.80 31.61 21.41
CA ALA A 553 28.95 30.70 21.33
C ALA A 553 30.12 31.31 20.51
N PRO A 554 31.38 30.85 20.70
CA PRO A 554 32.57 31.50 20.17
C PRO A 554 32.76 31.28 18.67
N LYS A 555 33.27 32.31 17.98
CA LYS A 555 33.61 32.31 16.55
C LYS A 555 34.92 31.56 16.30
N GLY A 556 34.86 30.39 15.65
CA GLY A 556 36.01 29.75 15.01
C GLY A 556 36.05 30.04 13.51
N ARG A 557 37.22 30.46 12.99
CA ARG A 557 37.52 30.59 11.55
C ARG A 557 38.05 29.26 10.99
N VAL A 558 37.63 28.89 9.78
CA VAL A 558 38.29 27.85 8.94
C VAL A 558 38.43 28.40 7.52
N GLY A 559 39.58 28.14 6.89
CA GLY A 559 40.06 28.76 5.64
C GLY A 559 39.58 28.13 4.33
N THR A 560 39.94 28.83 3.23
CA THR A 560 39.25 28.96 1.93
C THR A 560 39.87 28.14 0.79
N GLY A 561 40.11 26.85 0.97
CA GLY A 561 40.82 26.03 -0.02
C GLY A 561 40.02 25.64 -1.27
N MET A 562 40.06 26.51 -2.30
CA MET A 562 39.95 26.24 -3.75
C MET A 562 38.56 26.12 -4.40
N GLY A 563 38.17 27.17 -5.15
CA GLY A 563 37.40 27.06 -6.41
C GLY A 563 35.94 27.53 -6.36
N GLU A 564 35.69 28.77 -6.78
CA GLU A 564 34.41 29.47 -6.70
C GLU A 564 33.29 28.92 -7.62
N VAL A 565 32.29 28.31 -6.99
CA VAL A 565 30.87 28.70 -7.12
C VAL A 565 30.37 28.77 -5.70
N VAL A 566 29.85 29.93 -5.28
CA VAL A 566 29.44 30.16 -3.89
C VAL A 566 28.16 29.38 -3.58
N ALA A 567 28.31 28.07 -3.34
CA ALA A 567 27.39 27.36 -2.49
C ALA A 567 27.61 27.91 -1.08
N HIS A 568 26.74 28.82 -0.65
CA HIS A 568 26.59 29.08 0.77
C HIS A 568 26.06 27.80 1.41
N ASP A 569 26.95 26.90 1.81
CA ASP A 569 26.63 25.94 2.86
C ASP A 569 26.22 26.79 4.06
N VAL A 570 24.90 26.83 4.31
CA VAL A 570 24.38 27.42 5.53
C VAL A 570 25.09 26.71 6.67
N PRO A 571 25.70 27.44 7.63
CA PRO A 571 26.35 26.80 8.77
C PRO A 571 25.35 25.82 9.38
N THR A 572 25.69 24.54 9.38
CA THR A 572 24.85 23.39 9.73
C THR A 572 24.34 23.38 11.17
N GLY A 573 24.44 24.51 11.91
CA GLY A 573 24.05 24.63 13.31
C GLY A 573 22.95 25.65 13.62
N ALA A 574 22.51 26.49 12.69
CA ALA A 574 21.39 27.40 12.96
C ALA A 574 20.06 26.71 12.57
N PRO A 575 19.14 26.44 13.52
CA PRO A 575 17.84 25.86 13.19
C PRO A 575 17.07 26.84 12.30
N ILE A 576 16.91 26.51 11.01
CA ILE A 576 16.03 27.22 10.10
C ILE A 576 14.60 26.77 10.42
N SER A 577 13.75 27.69 10.81
CA SER A 577 12.32 27.42 10.93
C SER A 577 11.66 27.73 9.58
N ILE A 578 10.98 26.75 8.99
CA ILE A 578 10.24 26.92 7.73
C ILE A 578 8.74 26.80 7.97
N ASP A 579 7.93 27.39 7.10
CA ASP A 579 6.49 27.17 7.12
C ASP A 579 6.17 25.68 6.85
N LYS A 580 5.10 25.16 7.48
CA LYS A 580 4.71 23.74 7.35
C LYS A 580 4.28 23.37 5.92
N ALA A 581 3.71 24.33 5.19
CA ALA A 581 3.24 24.14 3.83
C ALA A 581 4.19 24.83 2.85
N PRO A 582 4.50 24.21 1.69
CA PRO A 582 5.24 24.87 0.64
C PRO A 582 4.44 26.03 0.04
N MET A 583 5.15 27.09 -0.32
CA MET A 583 4.64 28.24 -1.08
C MET A 583 4.43 27.89 -2.56
N ALA A 584 5.21 26.95 -3.09
CA ALA A 584 5.12 26.43 -4.44
C ALA A 584 5.76 25.05 -4.50
N VAL A 585 5.22 24.16 -5.34
CA VAL A 585 5.80 22.85 -5.66
C VAL A 585 5.74 22.67 -7.17
N GLU A 586 6.85 22.29 -7.78
CA GLU A 586 6.93 21.94 -9.20
C GLU A 586 7.41 20.50 -9.34
N ILE A 587 6.82 19.76 -10.28
CA ILE A 587 7.27 18.41 -10.67
C ILE A 587 7.68 18.45 -12.14
N ILE A 588 8.97 18.21 -12.37
CA ILE A 588 9.58 18.20 -13.70
C ILE A 588 9.85 16.75 -14.07
N ARG A 589 9.11 16.21 -15.03
CA ARG A 589 9.47 14.93 -15.66
C ARG A 589 10.57 15.17 -16.68
N TYR A 590 11.50 14.23 -16.79
CA TYR A 590 12.41 14.22 -17.91
C TYR A 590 12.29 12.91 -18.67
N VAL A 591 12.16 13.06 -19.99
CA VAL A 591 12.06 11.96 -20.94
C VAL A 591 13.25 12.04 -21.87
N ARG A 592 13.72 10.88 -22.30
CA ARG A 592 14.78 10.84 -23.31
C ARG A 592 14.21 11.37 -24.62
N ARG A 593 14.97 12.20 -25.33
CA ARG A 593 14.61 12.54 -26.69
C ARG A 593 14.67 11.26 -27.51
N ALA A 594 13.52 10.65 -27.80
CA ALA A 594 13.47 9.48 -28.67
C ALA A 594 14.23 9.80 -29.96
N ASP A 595 14.98 8.83 -30.51
CA ASP A 595 15.67 8.92 -31.80
C ASP A 595 14.65 9.33 -32.88
N ALA A 596 14.38 10.63 -33.01
CA ALA A 596 13.33 11.19 -33.86
C ALA A 596 13.66 11.07 -35.36
N GLY A 597 14.62 10.22 -35.72
CA GLY A 597 15.11 9.99 -37.07
C GLY A 597 15.39 8.53 -37.43
N ARG A 598 15.16 7.54 -36.55
CA ARG A 598 15.24 6.12 -36.94
C ARG A 598 13.85 5.51 -36.91
N GLY A 599 13.18 5.56 -38.06
CA GLY A 599 11.99 4.75 -38.30
C GLY A 599 12.26 3.26 -38.04
N PRO A 600 11.22 2.47 -37.78
CA PRO A 600 11.35 1.06 -37.41
C PRO A 600 12.17 0.31 -38.47
N ARG A 601 13.17 -0.46 -38.02
CA ARG A 601 13.96 -1.37 -38.85
C ARG A 601 13.24 -2.69 -39.07
#